data_AF-A0A0B1TC23-F1
#
_entry.id   AF-A0A0B1TC23-F1
#
_cell.length_a   1.000
_cell.length_b   1.000
_cell.length_c   1.000
_cell.angle_alpha   90.00
_cell.angle_beta   90.00
_cell.angle_gamma   90.00
#
_symmetry.space_group_name_H-M   'P 1'
#
loop_
_entity.id
_entity.type
_entity.pdbx_description
1 polymer ?
#
loop_
_entity_poly.entity_id
_entity_poly.type
_entity_poly.pdbx_seq_one_letter_code
_entity_poly.pdbx_strand_id
1 'polypeptide(L)'
;MIEARDNGSLLREEYRHQIWDLVYEISNNITVKDSTGRSLNYKDMCEPYCQKNDAFFALLKFFNQNFSRVDITYPTMDLLGKQIFIASNVYDVTVDKKSNVLLGFRTVILRYYMVYTEVKTLQKWEEKLVHLLYDSDKYPLLKCGAASDNLVGNEVRDMGNKTAPLLSISLAILMVFLMLCSFRYKRRESKPIEALLGAATPLLAGVTTIGLVSATGLAFQSIVVSTLFLVLAIGIDDVFIMLAAWHRTEKSLDIPQRIAEMVEVSGCSMTVTSITNLISFGNGVLSSTPVLQTFAIYSVVASVICYLYQLILFPAILTLTAHNEYKKIDDNECGPTCLPEELTPIKHAGIFHDKAWRCLARVVGKPWMRILTILVLIVYWCITYYGISIVETDLSVQKLAPPEARIVKFKIRYDQAIKVKFYQLGKDSLN
;
A
#
# COMPACT_ATOMS: atom_id res chain seq x y z
N MET A 1 6.51 -12.82 21.35
CA MET A 1 7.32 -14.02 21.03
C MET A 1 8.71 -13.79 21.59
N ILE A 2 9.24 -14.77 22.30
CA ILE A 2 10.54 -14.72 22.97
C ILE A 2 11.29 -16.00 22.57
N GLU A 3 12.53 -15.85 22.14
CA GLU A 3 13.43 -16.95 21.75
C GLU A 3 14.80 -16.74 22.40
N ALA A 4 15.57 -17.81 22.58
CA ALA A 4 16.95 -17.69 23.03
C ALA A 4 17.82 -17.18 21.88
N ARG A 5 18.70 -16.20 22.12
CA ARG A 5 19.56 -15.62 21.06
C ARG A 5 20.56 -16.62 20.48
N ASP A 6 20.94 -17.63 21.27
CA ASP A 6 21.85 -18.71 20.89
C ASP A 6 21.12 -19.98 20.37
N ASN A 7 19.80 -19.91 20.15
CA ASN A 7 18.94 -21.03 19.76
C ASN A 7 18.95 -22.23 20.74
N GLY A 8 19.40 -22.02 21.98
CA GLY A 8 19.37 -23.03 23.04
C GLY A 8 18.06 -23.04 23.82
N SER A 9 18.02 -23.81 24.91
CA SER A 9 16.85 -23.89 25.79
C SER A 9 16.67 -22.58 26.59
N LEU A 10 15.44 -22.05 26.61
CA LEU A 10 15.03 -20.95 27.48
C LEU A 10 14.89 -21.38 28.95
N LEU A 11 14.93 -22.69 29.22
CA LEU A 11 14.87 -23.23 30.57
C LEU A 11 16.19 -23.05 31.34
N ARG A 12 17.26 -22.49 30.76
CA ARG A 12 18.51 -22.21 31.49
C ARG A 12 18.30 -21.08 32.51
N GLU A 13 18.98 -21.15 33.64
CA GLU A 13 18.76 -20.24 34.78
C GLU A 13 18.82 -18.76 34.40
N GLU A 14 19.90 -18.32 33.74
CA GLU A 14 20.06 -16.93 33.28
C GLU A 14 18.92 -16.47 32.36
N TYR A 15 18.49 -17.35 31.45
CA TYR A 15 17.40 -17.06 30.51
C TYR A 15 16.05 -17.00 31.25
N ARG A 16 15.78 -17.91 32.18
CA ARG A 16 14.53 -17.92 32.97
C ARG A 16 14.38 -16.65 33.80
N HIS A 17 15.46 -16.16 34.41
CA HIS A 17 15.43 -14.90 35.15
C HIS A 17 15.16 -13.71 34.24
N GLN A 18 15.82 -13.61 33.08
CA GLN A 18 15.53 -12.54 32.12
C GLN A 18 14.09 -12.59 31.57
N ILE A 19 13.55 -13.78 31.31
CA ILE A 19 12.16 -13.93 30.88
C ILE A 19 11.21 -13.45 31.98
N TRP A 20 11.47 -13.85 33.24
CA TRP A 20 10.66 -13.44 34.38
C TRP A 20 10.64 -11.92 34.53
N ASP A 21 11.81 -11.28 34.47
CA ASP A 21 11.95 -9.83 34.56
C ASP A 21 11.24 -9.12 33.40
N LEU A 22 11.41 -9.61 32.17
CA LEU A 22 10.76 -9.04 30.98
C LEU A 22 9.24 -9.12 31.11
N VAL A 23 8.71 -10.29 31.46
CA VAL A 23 7.27 -10.51 31.64
C VAL A 23 6.71 -9.64 32.77
N TYR A 24 7.45 -9.52 33.87
CA TYR A 24 7.07 -8.68 35.00
C TYR A 24 7.03 -7.21 34.60
N GLU A 25 8.03 -6.74 33.83
CA GLU A 25 8.10 -5.38 33.32
C GLU A 25 6.94 -5.06 32.37
N ILE A 26 6.66 -5.95 31.41
CA ILE A 26 5.53 -5.81 30.48
C ILE A 26 4.21 -5.68 31.25
N SER A 27 4.02 -6.49 32.29
CA SER A 27 2.74 -6.58 32.99
C SER A 27 2.52 -5.46 34.01
N ASN A 28 3.58 -4.98 34.67
CA ASN A 28 3.44 -4.07 35.82
C ASN A 28 4.12 -2.69 35.63
N ASN A 29 5.24 -2.62 34.91
CA ASN A 29 6.05 -1.40 34.84
C ASN A 29 5.70 -0.52 33.64
N ILE A 30 5.26 -1.11 32.51
CA ILE A 30 4.82 -0.34 31.36
C ILE A 30 3.50 0.35 31.71
N THR A 31 3.58 1.66 31.91
CA THR A 31 2.46 2.53 32.22
C THR A 31 2.20 3.55 31.12
N VAL A 32 0.94 3.84 30.84
CA VAL A 32 0.51 4.88 29.90
C VAL A 32 -0.51 5.79 30.56
N LYS A 33 -0.49 7.07 30.20
CA LYS A 33 -1.47 8.03 30.69
C LYS A 33 -2.63 8.12 29.72
N ASP A 34 -3.84 8.05 30.26
CA ASP A 34 -5.07 8.25 29.52
C ASP A 34 -5.37 9.74 29.27
N SER A 35 -6.42 10.05 28.48
CA SER A 35 -6.88 11.43 28.26
C SER A 35 -7.18 12.20 29.56
N THR A 36 -7.62 11.48 30.59
CA THR A 36 -7.91 11.98 31.94
C THR A 36 -6.67 12.14 32.84
N GLY A 37 -5.49 11.77 32.35
CA GLY A 37 -4.23 11.81 33.11
C GLY A 37 -4.01 10.61 34.04
N ARG A 38 -4.95 9.66 34.11
CA ARG A 38 -4.80 8.43 34.89
C ARG A 38 -3.71 7.54 34.28
N SER A 39 -2.79 7.05 35.12
CA SER A 39 -1.77 6.09 34.72
C SER A 39 -2.36 4.68 34.74
N LEU A 40 -2.30 4.00 33.60
CA LEU A 40 -2.82 2.65 33.38
C LEU A 40 -1.65 1.71 33.05
N ASN A 41 -1.68 0.51 33.62
CA ASN A 41 -0.78 -0.58 33.26
C ASN A 41 -1.54 -1.67 32.46
N TYR A 42 -0.86 -2.77 32.13
CA TYR A 42 -1.51 -3.90 31.44
C TYR A 42 -2.67 -4.50 32.25
N LYS A 43 -2.53 -4.61 33.57
CA LYS A 43 -3.56 -5.20 34.45
C LYS A 43 -4.85 -4.40 34.46
N ASP A 44 -4.76 -3.07 34.32
CA ASP A 44 -5.92 -2.20 34.23
C ASP A 44 -6.67 -2.33 32.89
N MET A 45 -6.01 -2.84 31.85
CA MET A 45 -6.52 -2.90 30.47
C MET A 45 -6.72 -4.33 29.95
N CYS A 46 -6.50 -5.38 30.75
CA CYS A 46 -6.50 -6.77 30.26
C CYS A 46 -7.81 -7.53 30.48
N GLU A 47 -8.74 -7.03 31.30
CA GLU A 47 -9.98 -7.76 31.58
C GLU A 47 -10.85 -7.89 30.32
N PRO A 48 -11.49 -9.06 30.11
CA PRO A 48 -11.54 -10.27 30.97
C PRO A 48 -10.40 -11.30 30.71
N TYR A 49 -9.40 -10.98 29.90
CA TYR A 49 -8.43 -11.93 29.34
C TYR A 49 -7.07 -11.99 30.06
N CYS A 50 -6.94 -11.37 31.23
CA CYS A 50 -5.68 -11.29 31.99
C CYS A 50 -5.04 -12.66 32.27
N GLN A 51 -5.85 -13.71 32.45
CA GLN A 51 -5.40 -15.05 32.85
C GLN A 51 -4.81 -15.89 31.71
N LYS A 52 -4.75 -15.37 30.47
CA LYS A 52 -4.33 -16.13 29.29
C LYS A 52 -2.89 -16.63 29.33
N ASN A 53 -2.02 -16.01 30.13
CA ASN A 53 -0.61 -16.40 30.27
C ASN A 53 -0.28 -17.03 31.64
N ASP A 54 -1.28 -17.25 32.51
CA ASP A 54 -1.07 -17.73 33.88
C ASP A 54 -0.41 -19.12 33.93
N ALA A 55 -0.74 -19.99 32.98
CA ALA A 55 -0.12 -21.31 32.85
C ALA A 55 1.41 -21.22 32.71
N PHE A 56 1.89 -20.25 31.92
CA PHE A 56 3.31 -20.01 31.72
C PHE A 56 3.96 -19.32 32.94
N PHE A 57 3.26 -18.41 33.61
CA PHE A 57 3.77 -17.79 34.84
C PHE A 57 3.90 -18.79 35.98
N ALA A 58 2.94 -19.71 36.11
CA ALA A 58 3.03 -20.83 37.03
C ALA A 58 4.24 -21.71 36.69
N LEU A 59 4.41 -22.09 35.42
CA LEU A 59 5.57 -22.86 34.94
C LEU A 59 6.90 -22.22 35.34
N LEU A 60 7.10 -20.92 35.05
CA LEU A 60 8.33 -20.21 35.43
C LEU A 60 8.55 -20.15 36.94
N LYS A 61 7.48 -19.92 37.71
CA LYS A 61 7.56 -19.87 39.18
C LYS A 61 8.01 -21.21 39.75
N PHE A 62 7.55 -22.34 39.19
CA PHE A 62 8.00 -23.67 39.58
C PHE A 62 9.50 -23.88 39.37
N PHE A 63 10.00 -23.55 38.18
CA PHE A 63 11.41 -23.71 37.85
C PHE A 63 12.33 -22.74 38.61
N ASN A 64 11.89 -21.52 38.90
CA ASN A 64 12.70 -20.54 39.63
C ASN A 64 12.75 -20.81 41.15
N GLN A 65 11.70 -21.37 41.74
CA GLN A 65 11.68 -21.68 43.18
C GLN A 65 12.36 -23.02 43.52
N ASN A 66 13.06 -23.65 42.56
CA ASN A 66 13.81 -24.90 42.74
C ASN A 66 12.98 -26.01 43.42
N PHE A 67 11.69 -26.16 43.04
CA PHE A 67 10.88 -27.31 43.43
C PHE A 67 11.41 -28.57 42.72
N SER A 68 12.52 -29.07 43.25
CA SER A 68 13.40 -30.09 42.66
C SER A 68 12.79 -31.50 42.62
N ARG A 69 11.45 -31.62 42.69
CA ARG A 69 10.75 -32.91 42.89
C ARG A 69 9.45 -33.06 42.10
N VAL A 70 9.08 -32.11 41.24
CA VAL A 70 7.87 -32.24 40.42
C VAL A 70 8.26 -32.37 38.96
N ASP A 71 8.07 -33.57 38.41
CA ASP A 71 8.26 -33.86 37.00
C ASP A 71 7.16 -33.17 36.20
N ILE A 72 7.53 -32.07 35.53
CA ILE A 72 6.60 -31.31 34.70
C ILE A 72 6.50 -32.01 33.34
N THR A 73 5.33 -32.53 33.03
CA THR A 73 5.04 -33.17 31.75
C THR A 73 4.54 -32.17 30.70
N TYR A 74 4.68 -32.54 29.42
CA TYR A 74 4.13 -31.81 28.28
C TYR A 74 3.11 -32.72 27.56
N PRO A 75 1.96 -32.22 27.06
CA PRO A 75 1.55 -30.82 26.87
C PRO A 75 0.83 -30.15 28.04
N THR A 76 0.56 -30.90 29.12
CA THR A 76 -0.12 -30.42 30.33
C THR A 76 0.73 -30.67 31.55
N MET A 77 0.72 -29.74 32.51
CA MET A 77 1.28 -29.94 33.84
C MET A 77 0.17 -30.16 34.87
N ASP A 78 0.37 -31.04 35.85
CA ASP A 78 -0.55 -31.19 36.97
C ASP A 78 -0.17 -30.22 38.11
N LEU A 79 -1.11 -29.36 38.48
CA LEU A 79 -0.97 -28.41 39.58
C LEU A 79 -2.12 -28.60 40.57
N LEU A 80 -1.81 -29.14 41.74
CA LEU A 80 -2.79 -29.36 42.82
C LEU A 80 -4.00 -30.22 42.36
N GLY A 81 -3.76 -31.25 41.54
CA GLY A 81 -4.79 -32.14 41.00
C GLY A 81 -5.58 -31.54 39.84
N LYS A 82 -5.13 -30.42 39.27
CA LYS A 82 -5.71 -29.79 38.08
C LYS A 82 -4.70 -29.80 36.95
N GLN A 83 -5.11 -30.34 35.80
CA GLN A 83 -4.31 -30.28 34.59
C GLN A 83 -4.36 -28.88 33.97
N ILE A 84 -3.18 -28.28 33.80
CA ILE A 84 -2.99 -26.97 33.17
C ILE A 84 -2.30 -27.18 31.82
N PHE A 85 -2.91 -26.68 30.75
CA PHE A 85 -2.38 -26.80 29.40
C PHE A 85 -1.28 -25.76 29.12
N ILE A 86 -0.02 -26.19 29.14
CA ILE A 86 1.16 -25.32 28.94
C ILE A 86 1.57 -25.19 27.47
N ALA A 87 1.12 -26.11 26.62
CA ALA A 87 1.39 -26.08 25.18
C ALA A 87 0.76 -24.87 24.46
N SER A 88 -0.12 -24.10 25.11
CA SER A 88 -0.64 -22.83 24.59
C SER A 88 0.45 -21.75 24.43
N ASN A 89 1.45 -21.74 25.33
CA ASN A 89 2.49 -20.72 25.42
C ASN A 89 3.89 -21.21 25.02
N VAL A 90 4.18 -22.51 25.18
CA VAL A 90 5.52 -23.09 24.97
C VAL A 90 5.61 -23.84 23.64
N TYR A 91 6.63 -23.54 22.84
CA TYR A 91 6.84 -24.04 21.48
C TYR A 91 8.29 -24.52 21.29
N ASP A 92 8.49 -25.41 20.31
CA ASP A 92 9.77 -26.08 20.01
C ASP A 92 10.37 -26.73 21.28
N VAL A 93 9.68 -27.79 21.72
CA VAL A 93 9.89 -28.43 23.02
C VAL A 93 10.75 -29.68 22.88
N THR A 94 11.66 -29.88 23.82
CA THR A 94 12.41 -31.13 24.00
C THR A 94 11.85 -31.86 25.21
N VAL A 95 11.28 -33.04 24.98
CA VAL A 95 10.74 -33.93 26.03
C VAL A 95 11.55 -35.22 26.13
N ASP A 96 11.58 -35.81 27.31
CA ASP A 96 12.05 -37.18 27.47
C ASP A 96 11.04 -38.17 26.87
N LYS A 97 11.53 -39.11 26.05
CA LYS A 97 10.68 -40.02 25.26
C LYS A 97 9.90 -41.04 26.08
N LYS A 98 10.32 -41.29 27.33
CA LYS A 98 9.70 -42.31 28.19
C LYS A 98 8.72 -41.72 29.19
N SER A 99 9.05 -40.56 29.75
CA SER A 99 8.30 -39.93 30.83
C SER A 99 7.48 -38.72 30.39
N ASN A 100 7.65 -38.25 29.14
CA ASN A 100 7.09 -36.99 28.62
C ASN A 100 7.45 -35.76 29.47
N VAL A 101 8.52 -35.86 30.25
CA VAL A 101 9.02 -34.77 31.08
C VAL A 101 9.67 -33.71 30.20
N LEU A 102 9.35 -32.46 30.49
CA LEU A 102 9.85 -31.28 29.81
C LEU A 102 11.33 -31.05 30.16
N LEU A 103 12.22 -31.34 29.21
CA LEU A 103 13.67 -31.08 29.37
C LEU A 103 14.04 -29.63 28.99
N GLY A 104 13.26 -29.00 28.11
CA GLY A 104 13.55 -27.66 27.63
C GLY A 104 12.61 -27.22 26.52
N PHE A 105 12.66 -25.93 26.21
CA PHE A 105 11.91 -25.33 25.10
C PHE A 105 12.69 -24.14 24.55
N ARG A 106 12.55 -23.86 23.26
CA ARG A 106 13.28 -22.77 22.58
C ARG A 106 12.48 -21.50 22.39
N THR A 107 11.15 -21.61 22.31
CA THR A 107 10.29 -20.48 21.95
C THR A 107 9.10 -20.36 22.89
N VAL A 108 8.81 -19.12 23.29
CA VAL A 108 7.62 -18.77 24.07
C VAL A 108 6.79 -17.74 23.32
N ILE A 109 5.49 -18.00 23.26
CA ILE A 109 4.50 -17.08 22.69
C ILE A 109 3.50 -16.71 23.78
N LEU A 110 3.60 -15.46 24.22
CA LEU A 110 2.66 -14.85 25.16
C LEU A 110 1.63 -14.04 24.38
N ARG A 111 0.37 -14.13 24.79
CA ARG A 111 -0.75 -13.41 24.16
C ARG A 111 -1.27 -12.40 25.16
N TYR A 112 -1.05 -11.13 24.88
CA TYR A 112 -1.53 -10.02 25.69
C TYR A 112 -2.77 -9.45 24.99
N TYR A 113 -3.94 -9.76 25.53
CA TYR A 113 -5.20 -9.16 25.10
C TYR A 113 -5.45 -7.90 25.93
N MET A 114 -5.82 -6.82 25.25
CA MET A 114 -6.15 -5.55 25.88
C MET A 114 -7.50 -5.06 25.38
N VAL A 115 -8.33 -4.58 26.29
CA VAL A 115 -9.65 -4.02 26.02
C VAL A 115 -9.72 -2.68 26.74
N TYR A 116 -9.73 -1.59 25.96
CA TYR A 116 -9.87 -0.24 26.49
C TYR A 116 -10.63 0.62 25.48
N THR A 117 -11.36 1.62 25.98
CA THR A 117 -12.20 2.51 25.15
C THR A 117 -11.36 3.39 24.23
N GLU A 118 -10.22 3.88 24.71
CA GLU A 118 -9.33 4.76 23.93
C GLU A 118 -8.26 3.99 23.17
N VAL A 119 -8.44 3.86 21.84
CA VAL A 119 -7.46 3.21 20.94
C VAL A 119 -6.09 3.88 20.99
N LYS A 120 -6.02 5.21 21.15
CA LYS A 120 -4.75 5.95 21.23
C LYS A 120 -3.93 5.55 22.45
N THR A 121 -4.57 5.26 23.57
CA THR A 121 -3.90 4.83 24.81
C THR A 121 -3.33 3.43 24.64
N LEU A 122 -4.08 2.53 23.97
CA LEU A 122 -3.59 1.19 23.59
C LEU A 122 -2.38 1.28 22.65
N GLN A 123 -2.45 2.10 21.60
CA GLN A 123 -1.34 2.29 20.65
C GLN A 123 -0.07 2.80 21.34
N LYS A 124 -0.17 3.77 22.25
CA LYS A 124 0.99 4.25 23.04
C LYS A 124 1.60 3.17 23.92
N TRP A 125 0.78 2.28 24.48
CA TRP A 125 1.28 1.18 25.30
C TRP A 125 2.03 0.17 24.43
N GLU A 126 1.48 -0.16 23.26
CA GLU A 126 2.12 -1.03 22.28
C GLU A 126 3.42 -0.44 21.75
N GLU A 127 3.50 0.87 21.51
CA GLU A 127 4.74 1.56 21.13
C GLU A 127 5.83 1.42 22.18
N LYS A 128 5.50 1.59 23.47
CA LYS A 128 6.43 1.36 24.58
C LYS A 128 6.89 -0.09 24.67
N LEU A 129 5.97 -1.04 24.44
CA LEU A 129 6.31 -2.45 24.38
C LEU A 129 7.28 -2.73 23.23
N VAL A 130 7.01 -2.20 22.04
CA VAL A 130 7.88 -2.36 20.87
C VAL A 130 9.26 -1.77 21.13
N HIS A 131 9.34 -0.57 21.73
CA HIS A 131 10.61 0.04 22.11
C HIS A 131 11.39 -0.82 23.11
N LEU A 132 10.72 -1.37 24.13
CA LEU A 132 11.34 -2.28 25.09
C LEU A 132 11.90 -3.54 24.40
N LEU A 133 11.15 -4.14 23.47
CA LEU A 133 11.52 -5.42 22.85
C LEU A 133 12.55 -5.30 21.72
N TYR A 134 12.56 -4.19 20.99
CA TYR A 134 13.40 -4.02 19.79
C TYR A 134 14.51 -2.99 19.95
N ASP A 135 14.30 -1.92 20.72
CA ASP A 135 15.18 -0.74 20.70
C ASP A 135 15.95 -0.54 22.02
N SER A 136 15.51 -1.15 23.13
CA SER A 136 16.10 -0.91 24.46
C SER A 136 17.37 -1.72 24.76
N ASP A 137 17.63 -2.80 24.02
CA ASP A 137 18.70 -3.79 24.24
C ASP A 137 18.84 -4.31 25.69
N LYS A 138 17.82 -4.11 26.54
CA LYS A 138 17.86 -4.40 27.98
C LYS A 138 18.01 -5.89 28.29
N TYR A 139 17.53 -6.75 27.39
CA TYR A 139 17.53 -8.22 27.56
C TYR A 139 18.39 -8.87 26.46
N PRO A 140 19.73 -8.82 26.56
CA PRO A 140 20.62 -9.19 25.47
C PRO A 140 20.63 -10.68 25.12
N LEU A 141 20.20 -11.54 26.06
CA LEU A 141 20.11 -12.99 25.86
C LEU A 141 18.85 -13.39 25.09
N LEU A 142 17.83 -12.53 25.06
CA LEU A 142 16.52 -12.84 24.49
C LEU A 142 16.37 -12.19 23.12
N LYS A 143 15.91 -12.97 22.15
CA LYS A 143 15.46 -12.48 20.86
C LYS A 143 13.95 -12.31 20.89
N CYS A 144 13.52 -11.07 21.13
CA CYS A 144 12.12 -10.74 21.29
C CYS A 144 11.44 -10.33 19.98
N GLY A 145 10.11 -10.31 20.00
CA GLY A 145 9.31 -9.73 18.94
C GLY A 145 7.84 -9.66 19.33
N ALA A 146 7.17 -8.62 18.87
CA ALA A 146 5.75 -8.40 19.04
C ALA A 146 5.08 -8.09 17.70
N ALA A 147 3.80 -8.45 17.61
CA ALA A 147 2.89 -8.06 16.55
C ALA A 147 1.48 -7.88 17.13
N SER A 148 0.77 -6.90 16.62
CA SER A 148 -0.63 -6.57 16.92
C SER A 148 -1.28 -6.03 15.65
N ASP A 149 -2.61 -6.05 15.59
CA ASP A 149 -3.35 -5.49 14.45
C ASP A 149 -3.09 -3.98 14.30
N ASN A 150 -2.96 -3.27 15.42
CA ASN A 150 -2.59 -1.85 15.44
C ASN A 150 -1.17 -1.61 14.91
N LEU A 151 -0.20 -2.45 15.25
CA LEU A 151 1.18 -2.35 14.75
C LEU A 151 1.23 -2.60 13.23
N VAL A 152 0.46 -3.58 12.74
CA VAL A 152 0.28 -3.81 11.29
C VAL A 152 -0.30 -2.57 10.62
N GLY A 153 -1.37 -1.99 11.19
CA GLY A 153 -1.95 -0.75 10.67
C GLY A 153 -0.96 0.42 10.63
N ASN A 154 -0.15 0.57 11.69
CA ASN A 154 0.86 1.63 11.78
C ASN A 154 2.00 1.43 10.77
N GLU A 155 2.49 0.21 10.59
CA GLU A 155 3.54 -0.10 9.62
C GLU A 155 3.06 0.17 8.18
N VAL A 156 1.83 -0.24 7.85
CA VAL A 156 1.21 0.03 6.55
C VAL A 156 1.04 1.54 6.32
N ARG A 157 0.67 2.29 7.37
CA ARG A 157 0.59 3.77 7.30
C ARG A 157 1.95 4.39 7.05
N ASP A 158 2.98 3.96 7.78
CA ASP A 158 4.35 4.47 7.64
C ASP A 158 4.93 4.18 6.26
N MET A 159 4.66 2.99 5.70
CA MET A 159 4.96 2.69 4.30
C MET A 159 4.27 3.66 3.34
N GLY A 160 3.00 3.98 3.57
CA GLY A 160 2.28 5.00 2.82
C GLY A 160 2.98 6.36 2.86
N ASN A 161 3.39 6.81 4.06
CA ASN A 161 4.10 8.07 4.26
C ASN A 161 5.49 8.08 3.58
N LYS A 162 6.23 6.98 3.65
CA LYS A 162 7.53 6.80 2.97
C LYS A 162 7.39 6.76 1.45
N THR A 163 6.27 6.28 0.93
CA THR A 163 6.00 6.17 -0.52
C THR A 163 5.45 7.47 -1.10
N ALA A 164 4.74 8.28 -0.30
CA ALA A 164 4.19 9.57 -0.73
C ALA A 164 5.19 10.49 -1.49
N PRO A 165 6.45 10.72 -1.03
CA PRO A 165 7.39 11.56 -1.77
C PRO A 165 7.79 10.95 -3.13
N LEU A 166 7.92 9.62 -3.23
CA LEU A 166 8.24 8.94 -4.49
C LEU A 166 7.11 9.13 -5.51
N LEU A 167 5.85 9.07 -5.05
CA LEU A 167 4.70 9.36 -5.88
C LEU A 167 4.72 10.81 -6.37
N SER A 168 5.02 11.77 -5.50
CA SER A 168 5.16 13.19 -5.89
C SER A 168 6.26 13.40 -6.94
N ILE A 169 7.41 12.72 -6.82
CA ILE A 169 8.49 12.76 -7.82
C ILE A 169 8.00 12.19 -9.15
N SER A 170 7.31 11.04 -9.13
CA SER A 170 6.78 10.43 -10.37
C SER A 170 5.76 11.33 -11.08
N LEU A 171 4.92 12.02 -10.32
CA LEU A 171 3.96 13.00 -10.81
C LEU A 171 4.69 14.19 -11.44
N ALA A 172 5.73 14.72 -10.79
CA ALA A 172 6.52 15.82 -11.34
C ALA A 172 7.19 15.43 -12.67
N ILE A 173 7.78 14.24 -12.75
CA ILE A 173 8.38 13.71 -13.98
C ILE A 173 7.32 13.62 -15.09
N LEU A 174 6.13 13.10 -14.76
CA LEU A 174 5.02 13.02 -15.72
C LEU A 174 4.63 14.41 -16.22
N MET A 175 4.42 15.39 -15.35
CA MET A 175 4.08 16.78 -15.73
C MET A 175 5.14 17.42 -16.64
N VAL A 176 6.43 17.20 -16.34
CA VAL A 176 7.54 17.68 -17.19
C VAL A 176 7.49 16.99 -18.56
N PHE A 177 7.26 15.68 -18.59
CA PHE A 177 7.11 14.94 -19.84
C PHE A 177 5.95 15.48 -20.70
N LEU A 178 4.81 15.83 -20.09
CA LEU A 178 3.68 16.46 -20.80
C LEU A 178 4.05 17.81 -21.39
N MET A 179 4.70 18.64 -20.58
CA MET A 179 5.16 19.95 -21.02
C MET A 179 6.09 19.82 -22.23
N LEU A 180 7.02 18.85 -22.19
CA LEU A 180 7.94 18.56 -23.29
C LEU A 180 7.20 18.07 -24.55
N CYS A 181 6.20 17.19 -24.39
CA CYS A 181 5.41 16.67 -25.52
C CYS A 181 4.49 17.74 -26.15
N SER A 182 4.16 18.80 -25.42
CA SER A 182 3.32 19.89 -25.92
C SER A 182 4.07 20.88 -26.83
N PHE A 183 5.39 20.81 -26.93
CA PHE A 183 6.14 21.65 -27.86
C PHE A 183 5.94 21.22 -29.31
N ARG A 184 5.75 22.21 -30.18
CA ARG A 184 5.60 22.01 -31.63
C ARG A 184 6.68 22.77 -32.40
N TYR A 185 6.76 22.47 -33.69
CA TYR A 185 7.71 23.10 -34.61
C TYR A 185 7.61 24.64 -34.58
N LYS A 186 6.38 25.17 -34.61
CA LYS A 186 6.14 26.60 -34.42
C LYS A 186 5.93 26.90 -32.95
N ARG A 187 6.72 27.83 -32.41
CA ARG A 187 6.67 28.22 -31.00
C ARG A 187 5.29 28.71 -30.57
N ARG A 188 4.58 29.48 -31.41
CA ARG A 188 3.23 29.99 -31.12
C ARG A 188 2.16 28.90 -31.02
N GLU A 189 2.41 27.76 -31.65
CA GLU A 189 1.53 26.58 -31.58
C GLU A 189 1.88 25.68 -30.40
N SER A 190 2.99 25.94 -29.71
CA SER A 190 3.35 25.19 -28.51
C SER A 190 2.49 25.67 -27.34
N LYS A 191 1.87 24.73 -26.63
CA LYS A 191 0.93 25.01 -25.53
C LYS A 191 1.41 24.43 -24.18
N PRO A 192 2.69 24.64 -23.77
CA PRO A 192 3.26 23.96 -22.61
C PRO A 192 2.61 24.39 -21.28
N ILE A 193 2.12 25.63 -21.19
CA ILE A 193 1.45 26.14 -19.99
C ILE A 193 0.05 25.53 -19.88
N GLU A 194 -0.64 25.42 -21.00
CA GLU A 194 -1.96 24.82 -21.11
C GLU A 194 -1.89 23.32 -20.81
N ALA A 195 -0.87 22.62 -21.32
CA ALA A 195 -0.64 21.22 -20.96
C ALA A 195 -0.39 21.05 -19.46
N LEU A 196 0.37 21.96 -18.82
CA LEU A 196 0.62 21.93 -17.38
C LEU A 196 -0.65 22.23 -16.57
N LEU A 197 -1.39 23.28 -16.92
CA LEU A 197 -2.64 23.66 -16.26
C LEU A 197 -3.72 22.60 -16.46
N GLY A 198 -3.82 22.07 -17.67
CA GLY A 198 -4.68 20.95 -18.02
C GLY A 198 -4.37 19.72 -17.17
N ALA A 199 -3.10 19.36 -17.03
CA ALA A 199 -2.68 18.23 -16.21
C ALA A 199 -2.75 18.50 -14.68
N ALA A 200 -2.92 19.76 -14.26
CA ALA A 200 -3.25 20.10 -12.87
C ALA A 200 -4.75 19.91 -12.57
N THR A 201 -5.64 19.98 -13.57
CA THR A 201 -7.10 19.82 -13.37
C THR A 201 -7.52 18.46 -12.76
N PRO A 202 -6.91 17.30 -13.11
CA PRO A 202 -7.22 16.02 -12.50
C PRO A 202 -6.78 15.95 -11.04
N LEU A 203 -5.69 16.64 -10.68
CA LEU A 203 -5.24 16.74 -9.28
C LEU A 203 -6.23 17.54 -8.45
N LEU A 204 -6.72 18.66 -8.99
CA LEU A 204 -7.80 19.45 -8.39
C LEU A 204 -9.07 18.60 -8.23
N ALA A 205 -9.43 17.80 -9.22
CA ALA A 205 -10.56 16.88 -9.14
C ALA A 205 -10.36 15.82 -8.05
N GLY A 206 -9.16 15.26 -7.94
CA GLY A 206 -8.80 14.32 -6.88
C GLY A 206 -8.90 14.93 -5.48
N VAL A 207 -8.37 16.13 -5.27
CA VAL A 207 -8.49 16.86 -3.99
C VAL A 207 -9.95 17.20 -3.68
N THR A 208 -10.71 17.65 -4.68
CA THR A 208 -12.15 17.93 -4.52
C THR A 208 -12.90 16.65 -4.11
N THR A 209 -12.56 15.52 -4.71
CA THR A 209 -13.16 14.22 -4.36
C THR A 209 -12.84 13.82 -2.94
N ILE A 210 -11.58 13.96 -2.51
CA ILE A 210 -11.19 13.67 -1.13
C ILE A 210 -12.01 14.53 -0.17
N GLY A 211 -12.15 15.83 -0.44
CA GLY A 211 -12.99 16.73 0.36
C GLY A 211 -14.45 16.31 0.40
N LEU A 212 -15.06 16.07 -0.77
CA LEU A 212 -16.49 15.76 -0.90
C LEU A 212 -16.86 14.41 -0.26
N VAL A 213 -16.08 13.37 -0.56
CA VAL A 213 -16.35 12.02 -0.04
C VAL A 213 -16.05 11.95 1.46
N SER A 214 -14.97 12.58 1.94
CA SER A 214 -14.68 12.59 3.38
C SER A 214 -15.72 13.41 4.18
N ALA A 215 -16.36 14.40 3.56
CA ALA A 215 -17.46 15.14 4.18
C ALA A 215 -18.71 14.26 4.42
N THR A 216 -18.88 13.16 3.69
CA THR A 216 -19.96 12.18 3.94
C THR A 216 -19.72 11.29 5.16
N GLY A 217 -18.54 11.39 5.80
CA GLY A 217 -18.15 10.56 6.94
C GLY A 217 -17.47 9.25 6.56
N LEU A 218 -17.20 9.01 5.27
CA LEU A 218 -16.43 7.84 4.83
C LEU A 218 -14.96 7.96 5.28
N ALA A 219 -14.43 6.90 5.89
CA ALA A 219 -13.09 6.91 6.44
C ALA A 219 -12.01 7.02 5.34
N PHE A 220 -11.08 7.95 5.52
CA PHE A 220 -9.93 8.09 4.62
C PHE A 220 -8.91 6.96 4.88
N GLN A 221 -8.69 6.12 3.87
CA GLN A 221 -7.72 5.02 3.90
C GLN A 221 -6.49 5.38 3.06
N SER A 222 -5.30 4.90 3.47
CA SER A 222 -4.03 5.19 2.75
C SER A 222 -4.05 4.79 1.26
N ILE A 223 -4.83 3.77 0.87
CA ILE A 223 -4.97 3.35 -0.53
C ILE A 223 -5.67 4.39 -1.42
N VAL A 224 -6.48 5.29 -0.83
CA VAL A 224 -7.16 6.37 -1.57
C VAL A 224 -6.15 7.34 -2.19
N VAL A 225 -4.93 7.45 -1.63
CA VAL A 225 -3.85 8.24 -2.23
C VAL A 225 -3.50 7.72 -3.63
N SER A 226 -3.60 6.42 -3.89
CA SER A 226 -3.38 5.84 -5.22
C SER A 226 -4.44 6.27 -6.23
N THR A 227 -5.65 6.63 -5.79
CA THR A 227 -6.70 7.19 -6.67
C THR A 227 -6.25 8.50 -7.31
N LEU A 228 -5.44 9.33 -6.61
CA LEU A 228 -4.92 10.57 -7.19
C LEU A 228 -4.05 10.30 -8.42
N PHE A 229 -3.22 9.25 -8.38
CA PHE A 229 -2.40 8.85 -9.52
C PHE A 229 -3.23 8.28 -10.67
N LEU A 230 -4.22 7.45 -10.34
CA LEU A 230 -5.14 6.88 -11.31
C LEU A 230 -5.93 7.97 -12.05
N VAL A 231 -6.45 8.94 -11.31
CA VAL A 231 -7.22 10.06 -11.87
C VAL A 231 -6.32 11.00 -12.66
N LEU A 232 -5.06 11.20 -12.24
CA LEU A 232 -4.09 11.93 -13.03
C LEU A 232 -3.82 11.26 -14.39
N ALA A 233 -3.67 9.92 -14.41
CA ALA A 233 -3.41 9.19 -15.65
C ALA A 233 -4.58 9.30 -16.65
N ILE A 234 -5.83 9.11 -16.19
CA ILE A 234 -7.05 9.34 -16.99
C ILE A 234 -7.09 10.81 -17.43
N GLY A 235 -6.88 11.68 -16.45
CA GLY A 235 -6.72 13.11 -16.51
C GLY A 235 -5.96 13.65 -17.72
N ILE A 236 -4.75 13.13 -17.84
CA ILE A 236 -3.74 13.53 -18.81
C ILE A 236 -4.07 13.04 -20.22
N ASP A 237 -4.62 11.83 -20.33
CA ASP A 237 -5.01 11.26 -21.63
C ASP A 237 -6.03 12.17 -22.32
N ASP A 238 -7.02 12.64 -21.57
CA ASP A 238 -8.04 13.56 -22.07
C ASP A 238 -7.44 14.90 -22.50
N VAL A 239 -6.49 15.46 -21.73
CA VAL A 239 -5.77 16.70 -22.11
C VAL A 239 -5.04 16.52 -23.44
N PHE A 240 -4.40 15.37 -23.66
CA PHE A 240 -3.74 15.08 -24.94
C PHE A 240 -4.72 14.94 -26.10
N ILE A 241 -5.83 14.24 -25.89
CA ILE A 241 -6.88 14.08 -26.92
C ILE A 241 -7.44 15.46 -27.29
N MET A 242 -7.73 16.31 -26.30
CA MET A 242 -8.23 17.67 -26.51
C MET A 242 -7.21 18.57 -27.21
N LEU A 243 -5.93 18.56 -26.81
CA LEU A 243 -4.88 19.31 -27.50
C LEU A 243 -4.67 18.81 -28.94
N ALA A 244 -4.70 17.49 -29.16
CA ALA A 244 -4.60 16.91 -30.49
C ALA A 244 -5.77 17.32 -31.38
N ALA A 245 -6.99 17.34 -30.84
CA ALA A 245 -8.17 17.84 -31.53
C ALA A 245 -8.07 19.35 -31.83
N TRP A 246 -7.66 20.16 -30.86
CA TRP A 246 -7.40 21.61 -31.04
C TRP A 246 -6.44 21.86 -32.19
N HIS A 247 -5.34 21.12 -32.27
CA HIS A 247 -4.36 21.29 -33.35
C HIS A 247 -4.84 20.82 -34.73
N ARG A 248 -5.91 20.02 -34.80
CA ARG A 248 -6.53 19.57 -36.05
C ARG A 248 -7.62 20.52 -36.55
N THR A 249 -8.19 21.36 -35.67
CA THR A 249 -9.18 22.38 -36.05
C THR A 249 -8.62 23.37 -37.08
N GLU A 250 -9.49 23.91 -37.91
CA GLU A 250 -9.10 24.90 -38.90
C GLU A 250 -8.72 26.23 -38.22
N LYS A 251 -7.52 26.75 -38.54
CA LYS A 251 -6.98 27.97 -37.90
C LYS A 251 -7.67 29.27 -38.33
N SER A 252 -8.44 29.23 -39.42
CA SER A 252 -9.19 30.35 -39.98
C SER A 252 -10.46 30.68 -39.17
N LEU A 253 -10.95 29.70 -38.40
CA LEU A 253 -12.17 29.82 -37.60
C LEU A 253 -11.94 30.70 -36.36
N ASP A 254 -13.03 31.30 -35.89
CA ASP A 254 -13.04 32.07 -34.64
C ASP A 254 -12.81 31.14 -33.44
N ILE A 255 -12.23 31.68 -32.37
CA ILE A 255 -11.84 30.91 -31.16
C ILE A 255 -13.01 30.10 -30.58
N PRO A 256 -14.23 30.66 -30.41
CA PRO A 256 -15.38 29.90 -29.91
C PRO A 256 -15.76 28.73 -30.82
N GLN A 257 -15.67 28.90 -32.14
CA GLN A 257 -15.99 27.84 -33.10
C GLN A 257 -14.94 26.72 -33.07
N ARG A 258 -13.65 27.06 -32.98
CA ARG A 258 -12.58 26.06 -32.84
C ARG A 258 -12.71 25.27 -31.55
N ILE A 259 -13.09 25.92 -30.44
CA ILE A 259 -13.32 25.24 -29.17
C ILE A 259 -14.52 24.30 -29.29
N ALA A 260 -15.60 24.72 -29.95
CA ALA A 260 -16.76 23.87 -30.18
C ALA A 260 -16.40 22.62 -31.01
N GLU A 261 -15.68 22.78 -32.13
CA GLU A 261 -15.22 21.67 -32.97
C GLU A 261 -14.26 20.73 -32.20
N MET A 262 -13.34 21.31 -31.42
CA MET A 262 -12.43 20.54 -30.58
C MET A 262 -13.18 19.70 -29.54
N VAL A 263 -14.15 20.28 -28.84
CA VAL A 263 -14.96 19.58 -27.83
C VAL A 263 -15.90 18.55 -28.48
N GLU A 264 -16.44 18.82 -29.66
CA GLU A 264 -17.28 17.87 -30.39
C GLU A 264 -16.52 16.58 -30.72
N VAL A 265 -15.29 16.71 -31.24
CA VAL A 265 -14.46 15.56 -31.63
C VAL A 265 -13.87 14.84 -30.41
N SER A 266 -13.29 15.59 -29.46
CA SER A 266 -12.63 15.00 -28.28
C SER A 266 -13.62 14.51 -27.22
N GLY A 267 -14.71 15.24 -27.00
CA GLY A 267 -15.68 14.98 -25.95
C GLY A 267 -16.40 13.64 -26.11
N CYS A 268 -16.65 13.19 -27.33
CA CYS A 268 -17.23 11.85 -27.59
C CYS A 268 -16.30 10.74 -27.06
N SER A 269 -15.00 10.81 -27.39
CA SER A 269 -14.00 9.85 -26.91
C SER A 269 -13.87 9.86 -25.39
N MET A 270 -13.78 11.06 -24.79
CA MET A 270 -13.66 11.23 -23.34
C MET A 270 -14.88 10.69 -22.59
N THR A 271 -16.08 10.87 -23.15
CA THR A 271 -17.34 10.38 -22.55
C THR A 271 -17.36 8.86 -22.52
N VAL A 272 -16.95 8.20 -23.61
CA VAL A 272 -16.86 6.74 -23.66
C VAL A 272 -15.87 6.23 -22.60
N THR A 273 -14.67 6.80 -22.54
CA THR A 273 -13.66 6.44 -21.52
C THR A 273 -14.21 6.63 -20.11
N SER A 274 -14.86 7.77 -19.83
CA SER A 274 -15.42 8.09 -18.51
C SER A 274 -16.54 7.13 -18.09
N ILE A 275 -17.44 6.77 -19.00
CA ILE A 275 -18.49 5.77 -18.74
C ILE A 275 -17.86 4.41 -18.45
N THR A 276 -16.85 3.99 -19.24
CA THR A 276 -16.18 2.71 -19.00
C THR A 276 -15.45 2.68 -17.65
N ASN A 277 -14.84 3.78 -17.24
CA ASN A 277 -14.22 3.93 -15.91
C ASN A 277 -15.27 3.85 -14.80
N LEU A 278 -16.41 4.52 -14.96
CA LEU A 278 -17.50 4.48 -13.99
C LEU A 278 -18.04 3.05 -13.82
N ILE A 279 -18.24 2.30 -14.90
CA ILE A 279 -18.68 0.90 -14.85
C ILE A 279 -17.61 0.02 -14.18
N SER A 280 -16.34 0.20 -14.58
CA SER A 280 -15.21 -0.58 -14.06
C SER A 280 -15.04 -0.39 -12.54
N PHE A 281 -14.90 0.85 -12.08
CA PHE A 281 -14.79 1.14 -10.65
C PHE A 281 -16.10 0.89 -9.90
N GLY A 282 -17.26 1.09 -10.54
CA GLY A 282 -18.56 0.79 -9.98
C GLY A 282 -18.70 -0.68 -9.56
N ASN A 283 -18.17 -1.62 -10.34
CA ASN A 283 -18.12 -3.04 -9.95
C ASN A 283 -17.29 -3.26 -8.67
N GLY A 284 -16.24 -2.46 -8.46
CA GLY A 284 -15.41 -2.52 -7.26
C GLY A 284 -16.17 -2.15 -5.98
N VAL A 285 -17.23 -1.33 -6.08
CA VAL A 285 -18.08 -0.95 -4.94
C VAL A 285 -18.85 -2.16 -4.38
N LEU A 286 -19.11 -3.18 -5.20
CA LEU A 286 -19.81 -4.41 -4.80
C LEU A 286 -18.90 -5.42 -4.08
N SER A 287 -17.59 -5.14 -3.97
CA SER A 287 -16.63 -6.04 -3.32
C SER A 287 -16.97 -6.26 -1.84
N SER A 288 -16.75 -7.45 -1.28
CA SER A 288 -16.96 -7.69 0.16
C SER A 288 -15.85 -7.11 1.05
N THR A 289 -14.72 -6.68 0.46
CA THR A 289 -13.56 -6.18 1.19
C THR A 289 -13.67 -4.65 1.36
N PRO A 290 -13.86 -4.13 2.60
CA PRO A 290 -14.15 -2.71 2.83
C PRO A 290 -13.10 -1.75 2.25
N VAL A 291 -11.82 -2.13 2.31
CA VAL A 291 -10.71 -1.34 1.75
C VAL A 291 -10.86 -1.13 0.24
N LEU A 292 -11.32 -2.16 -0.48
CA LEU A 292 -11.55 -2.09 -1.93
C LEU A 292 -12.82 -1.31 -2.26
N GLN A 293 -13.89 -1.45 -1.46
CA GLN A 293 -15.11 -0.67 -1.62
C GLN A 293 -14.83 0.82 -1.49
N THR A 294 -14.12 1.25 -0.43
CA THR A 294 -13.76 2.65 -0.23
C THR A 294 -12.94 3.16 -1.41
N PHE A 295 -11.89 2.44 -1.82
CA PHE A 295 -11.09 2.81 -2.99
C PHE A 295 -11.92 2.98 -4.27
N ALA A 296 -12.87 2.08 -4.50
CA ALA A 296 -13.76 2.11 -5.66
C ALA A 296 -14.69 3.34 -5.63
N ILE A 297 -15.29 3.65 -4.48
CA ILE A 297 -16.17 4.82 -4.32
C ILE A 297 -15.40 6.11 -4.62
N TYR A 298 -14.21 6.29 -4.01
CA TYR A 298 -13.37 7.46 -4.28
C TYR A 298 -12.98 7.55 -5.77
N SER A 299 -12.66 6.42 -6.41
CA SER A 299 -12.28 6.40 -7.83
C SER A 299 -13.45 6.72 -8.78
N VAL A 300 -14.66 6.25 -8.49
CA VAL A 300 -15.88 6.61 -9.26
C VAL A 300 -16.13 8.11 -9.18
N VAL A 301 -16.21 8.66 -7.97
CA VAL A 301 -16.48 10.09 -7.77
C VAL A 301 -15.38 10.94 -8.41
N ALA A 302 -14.12 10.55 -8.25
CA ALA A 302 -13.00 11.27 -8.84
C ALA A 302 -13.00 11.23 -10.36
N SER A 303 -13.34 10.09 -10.98
CA SER A 303 -13.47 10.01 -12.44
C SER A 303 -14.57 10.92 -12.97
N VAL A 304 -15.71 11.02 -12.27
CA VAL A 304 -16.82 11.89 -12.68
C VAL A 304 -16.45 13.36 -12.54
N ILE A 305 -15.88 13.76 -11.40
CA ILE A 305 -15.44 15.15 -11.18
C ILE A 305 -14.33 15.51 -12.16
N CYS A 306 -13.40 14.60 -12.44
CA CYS A 306 -12.32 14.83 -13.39
C CYS A 306 -12.86 15.08 -14.81
N TYR A 307 -13.80 14.25 -15.27
CA TYR A 307 -14.46 14.42 -16.56
C TYR A 307 -15.15 15.79 -16.68
N LEU A 308 -15.91 16.19 -15.65
CA LEU A 308 -16.56 17.50 -15.63
C LEU A 308 -15.55 18.66 -15.63
N TYR A 309 -14.47 18.54 -14.85
CA TYR A 309 -13.42 19.55 -14.79
C TYR A 309 -12.69 19.68 -16.13
N GLN A 310 -12.39 18.58 -16.81
CA GLN A 310 -11.75 18.65 -18.13
C GLN A 310 -12.68 19.25 -19.17
N LEU A 311 -13.96 18.87 -19.22
CA LEU A 311 -14.89 19.42 -20.21
C LEU A 311 -15.19 20.91 -20.01
N ILE A 312 -15.08 21.42 -18.79
CA ILE A 312 -15.41 22.82 -18.48
C ILE A 312 -14.15 23.67 -18.37
N LEU A 313 -13.22 23.30 -17.48
CA LEU A 313 -12.06 24.12 -17.14
C LEU A 313 -11.01 24.11 -18.25
N PHE A 314 -10.77 22.98 -18.91
CA PHE A 314 -9.72 22.91 -19.92
C PHE A 314 -10.04 23.73 -21.18
N PRO A 315 -11.25 23.63 -21.78
CA PRO A 315 -11.67 24.56 -22.83
C PRO A 315 -11.60 26.03 -22.42
N ALA A 316 -11.96 26.37 -21.17
CA ALA A 316 -11.86 27.72 -20.67
C ALA A 316 -10.40 28.21 -20.56
N ILE A 317 -9.47 27.34 -20.15
CA ILE A 317 -8.03 27.66 -20.17
C ILE A 317 -7.55 27.88 -21.60
N LEU A 318 -8.01 27.04 -22.55
CA LEU A 318 -7.65 27.17 -23.96
C LEU A 318 -8.21 28.44 -24.60
N THR A 319 -9.45 28.87 -24.32
CA THR A 319 -10.01 30.12 -24.88
C THR A 319 -9.20 31.36 -24.46
N LEU A 320 -8.81 31.41 -23.19
CA LEU A 320 -8.03 32.52 -22.62
C LEU A 320 -6.64 32.62 -23.24
N THR A 321 -6.02 31.47 -23.51
CA THR A 321 -4.65 31.40 -24.06
C THR A 321 -4.62 31.40 -25.59
N ALA A 322 -5.70 30.99 -26.25
CA ALA A 322 -5.83 30.97 -27.71
C ALA A 322 -5.62 32.35 -28.33
N HIS A 323 -6.05 33.43 -27.68
CA HIS A 323 -5.83 34.80 -28.17
C HIS A 323 -4.36 35.14 -28.45
N ASN A 324 -3.42 34.53 -27.72
CA ASN A 324 -1.99 34.74 -27.94
C ASN A 324 -1.47 34.08 -29.23
N GLU A 325 -2.17 33.07 -29.75
CA GLU A 325 -1.85 32.43 -31.04
C GLU A 325 -2.22 33.33 -32.23
N TYR A 326 -3.22 34.19 -32.06
CA TYR A 326 -3.72 35.11 -33.10
C TYR A 326 -3.06 36.49 -33.08
N LYS A 327 -2.30 36.84 -32.03
CA LYS A 327 -1.53 38.08 -32.01
C LYS A 327 -0.44 38.03 -33.09
N LYS A 328 -0.59 38.86 -34.13
CA LYS A 328 0.49 39.16 -35.08
C LYS A 328 1.61 39.86 -34.32
N ILE A 329 2.85 39.42 -34.55
CA ILE A 329 4.03 40.18 -34.12
C ILE A 329 4.35 41.04 -35.32
N ASP A 330 4.43 42.36 -35.14
CA ASP A 330 5.01 43.21 -36.16
C ASP A 330 6.51 42.87 -36.21
N ASP A 331 6.96 42.41 -37.37
CA ASP A 331 8.34 41.95 -37.62
C ASP A 331 9.41 43.03 -37.28
N ASN A 332 8.99 44.27 -37.05
CA ASN A 332 9.85 45.41 -36.72
C ASN A 332 10.09 45.64 -35.22
N GLU A 333 9.42 44.93 -34.31
CA GLU A 333 9.60 45.09 -32.84
C GLU A 333 10.57 44.05 -32.22
N CYS A 334 11.09 43.08 -32.98
CA CYS A 334 11.95 42.04 -32.41
C CYS A 334 13.44 42.44 -32.40
N GLY A 335 13.92 42.88 -31.23
CA GLY A 335 15.35 43.04 -30.96
C GLY A 335 16.13 41.71 -30.82
N PRO A 336 17.45 41.75 -30.55
CA PRO A 336 18.35 40.59 -30.50
C PRO A 336 18.06 39.56 -29.38
N THR A 337 17.07 39.82 -28.53
CA THR A 337 16.66 38.96 -27.41
C THR A 337 15.49 38.02 -27.76
N CYS A 338 14.99 38.07 -29.00
CA CYS A 338 13.87 37.24 -29.42
C CYS A 338 14.28 35.77 -29.62
N LEU A 339 13.57 34.87 -28.94
CA LEU A 339 13.74 33.43 -29.11
C LEU A 339 13.22 33.00 -30.50
N PRO A 340 13.86 32.02 -31.16
CA PRO A 340 13.49 31.59 -32.51
C PRO A 340 12.04 31.07 -32.56
N GLU A 341 11.30 31.50 -33.58
CA GLU A 341 9.91 31.10 -33.82
C GLU A 341 9.80 29.64 -34.32
N GLU A 342 10.84 29.15 -34.98
CA GLU A 342 10.94 27.78 -35.47
C GLU A 342 11.91 26.94 -34.62
N LEU A 343 11.39 25.86 -34.03
CA LEU A 343 12.20 24.88 -33.31
C LEU A 343 12.65 23.78 -34.29
N THR A 344 13.83 24.01 -34.90
CA THR A 344 14.47 23.06 -35.82
C THR A 344 14.66 21.63 -35.28
N PRO A 345 15.00 21.36 -34.00
CA PRO A 345 15.11 19.98 -33.52
C PRO A 345 13.76 19.25 -33.53
N ILE A 346 12.68 19.95 -33.21
CA ILE A 346 11.32 19.39 -33.19
C ILE A 346 10.85 19.07 -34.61
N LYS A 347 11.21 19.89 -35.60
CA LYS A 347 10.93 19.61 -37.02
C LYS A 347 11.50 18.27 -37.46
N HIS A 348 12.78 18.04 -37.18
CA HIS A 348 13.47 16.80 -37.58
C HIS A 348 12.89 15.58 -36.85
N ALA A 349 12.60 15.73 -35.55
CA ALA A 349 11.94 14.69 -34.77
C ALA A 349 10.54 14.35 -35.31
N GLY A 350 9.74 15.35 -35.66
CA GLY A 350 8.41 15.17 -36.26
C GLY A 350 8.45 14.46 -37.61
N ILE A 351 9.35 14.85 -38.50
CA ILE A 351 9.52 14.19 -39.81
C ILE A 351 9.94 12.73 -39.65
N PHE A 352 10.88 12.46 -38.73
CA PHE A 352 11.30 11.10 -38.41
C PHE A 352 10.15 10.26 -37.85
N HIS A 353 9.41 10.82 -36.89
CA HIS A 353 8.24 10.20 -36.28
C HIS A 353 7.18 9.86 -37.34
N ASP A 354 6.81 10.80 -38.21
CA ASP A 354 5.82 10.58 -39.27
C ASP A 354 6.28 9.56 -40.30
N LYS A 355 7.59 9.50 -40.59
CA LYS A 355 8.17 8.47 -41.46
C LYS A 355 8.11 7.09 -40.80
N ALA A 356 8.42 7.00 -39.50
CA ALA A 356 8.36 5.77 -38.72
C ALA A 356 6.93 5.22 -38.65
N TRP A 357 5.94 6.05 -38.29
CA TRP A 357 4.54 5.63 -38.24
C TRP A 357 3.99 5.24 -39.60
N ARG A 358 4.32 5.96 -40.68
CA ARG A 358 3.94 5.54 -42.05
C ARG A 358 4.61 4.24 -42.48
N CYS A 359 5.82 3.95 -42.00
CA CYS A 359 6.48 2.66 -42.24
C CYS A 359 5.73 1.55 -41.49
N LEU A 360 5.49 1.75 -40.20
CA LEU A 360 4.77 0.80 -39.35
C LEU A 360 3.36 0.50 -39.90
N ALA A 361 2.59 1.53 -40.25
CA ALA A 361 1.25 1.37 -40.82
C ALA A 361 1.26 0.55 -42.12
N ARG A 362 2.25 0.77 -42.99
CA ARG A 362 2.43 -0.04 -44.22
C ARG A 362 2.78 -1.49 -43.93
N VAL A 363 3.58 -1.76 -42.89
CA VAL A 363 3.94 -3.12 -42.49
C VAL A 363 2.75 -3.83 -41.88
N VAL A 364 2.10 -3.23 -40.88
CA VAL A 364 0.94 -3.78 -40.16
C VAL A 364 -0.25 -4.01 -41.10
N GLY A 365 -0.40 -3.18 -42.14
CA GLY A 365 -1.45 -3.33 -43.14
C GLY A 365 -1.33 -4.59 -44.01
N LYS A 366 -0.14 -5.21 -44.12
CA LYS A 366 0.07 -6.38 -44.98
C LYS A 366 -0.67 -7.62 -44.44
N PRO A 367 -1.23 -8.49 -45.31
CA PRO A 367 -2.02 -9.64 -44.88
C PRO A 367 -1.21 -10.63 -44.01
N TRP A 368 0.07 -10.84 -44.30
CA TRP A 368 0.93 -11.73 -43.49
C TRP A 368 1.09 -11.21 -42.05
N MET A 369 1.22 -9.90 -41.84
CA MET A 369 1.30 -9.30 -40.51
C MET A 369 -0.02 -9.44 -39.77
N ARG A 370 -1.17 -9.30 -40.45
CA ARG A 370 -2.48 -9.50 -39.82
C ARG A 370 -2.63 -10.93 -39.29
N ILE A 371 -2.24 -11.93 -40.09
CA ILE A 371 -2.27 -13.34 -39.67
C ILE A 371 -1.30 -13.56 -38.49
N LEU A 372 -0.08 -13.01 -38.58
CA LEU A 372 0.90 -13.09 -37.51
C LEU A 372 0.38 -12.49 -36.19
N THR A 373 -0.20 -11.28 -36.24
CA THR A 373 -0.75 -10.62 -35.05
C THR A 373 -1.87 -11.42 -34.42
N ILE A 374 -2.78 -11.99 -35.23
CA ILE A 374 -3.86 -12.86 -34.72
C ILE A 374 -3.27 -14.10 -34.05
N LEU A 375 -2.28 -14.75 -34.68
CA LEU A 375 -1.62 -15.93 -34.12
C LEU A 375 -0.92 -15.59 -32.79
N VAL A 376 -0.20 -14.48 -32.72
CA VAL A 376 0.47 -14.02 -31.49
C VAL A 376 -0.55 -13.73 -30.39
N LEU A 377 -1.69 -13.09 -30.71
CA LEU A 377 -2.76 -12.84 -29.75
C LEU A 377 -3.39 -14.13 -29.22
N ILE A 378 -3.62 -15.12 -30.08
CA ILE A 378 -4.14 -16.43 -29.66
C ILE A 378 -3.16 -17.11 -28.70
N VAL A 379 -1.87 -17.15 -29.05
CA VAL A 379 -0.84 -17.73 -28.18
C VAL A 379 -0.78 -16.99 -26.84
N TYR A 380 -0.80 -15.66 -26.88
CA TYR A 380 -0.83 -14.83 -25.68
C TYR A 380 -2.03 -15.16 -24.79
N TRP A 381 -3.24 -15.22 -25.34
CA TRP A 381 -4.45 -15.56 -24.58
C TRP A 381 -4.41 -16.99 -24.02
N CYS A 382 -3.88 -17.97 -24.76
CA CYS A 382 -3.70 -19.33 -24.25
C CYS A 382 -2.76 -19.35 -23.03
N ILE A 383 -1.62 -18.63 -23.10
CA ILE A 383 -0.68 -18.52 -21.99
C ILE A 383 -1.32 -17.79 -20.80
N THR A 384 -2.03 -16.69 -21.04
CA THR A 384 -2.71 -15.94 -19.97
C THR A 384 -3.79 -16.79 -19.29
N TYR A 385 -4.60 -17.52 -20.06
CA TYR A 385 -5.61 -18.43 -19.51
C TYR A 385 -4.98 -19.53 -18.66
N TYR A 386 -3.92 -20.15 -19.16
CA TYR A 386 -3.15 -21.14 -18.40
C TYR A 386 -2.56 -20.54 -17.12
N GLY A 387 -1.99 -19.33 -17.21
CA GLY A 387 -1.47 -18.61 -16.05
C GLY A 387 -2.55 -18.37 -15.00
N ILE A 388 -3.73 -17.89 -15.40
CA ILE A 388 -4.88 -17.67 -14.49
C ILE A 388 -5.28 -18.97 -13.78
N SER A 389 -5.23 -20.12 -14.46
CA SER A 389 -5.57 -21.42 -13.85
C SER A 389 -4.60 -21.89 -12.76
N ILE A 390 -3.39 -21.33 -12.72
CA ILE A 390 -2.32 -21.70 -11.77
C ILE A 390 -2.18 -20.66 -10.65
N VAL A 391 -2.72 -19.45 -10.81
CA VAL A 391 -2.58 -18.39 -9.81
C VAL A 391 -3.23 -18.80 -8.49
N GLU A 392 -2.42 -18.95 -7.46
CA GLU A 392 -2.87 -19.17 -6.09
C GLU A 392 -3.22 -17.85 -5.41
N THR A 393 -4.35 -17.81 -4.70
CA THR A 393 -4.76 -16.65 -3.91
C THR A 393 -4.07 -16.69 -2.54
N ASP A 394 -3.01 -15.91 -2.36
CA ASP A 394 -2.33 -15.76 -1.05
C ASP A 394 -2.17 -14.28 -0.68
N LEU A 395 -3.07 -13.83 0.22
CA LEU A 395 -3.07 -12.50 0.84
C LEU A 395 -2.32 -12.51 2.19
N SER A 396 -1.19 -13.21 2.27
CA SER A 396 -0.39 -13.23 3.49
C SER A 396 0.22 -11.85 3.81
N VAL A 397 0.20 -11.48 5.09
CA VAL A 397 0.78 -10.22 5.62
C VAL A 397 2.25 -10.03 5.21
N GLN A 398 2.96 -11.14 4.98
CA GLN A 398 4.36 -11.16 4.53
C GLN A 398 4.56 -10.52 3.15
N LYS A 399 3.54 -10.53 2.29
CA LYS A 399 3.58 -9.94 0.94
C LYS A 399 3.12 -8.48 0.91
N LEU A 400 2.47 -8.00 1.98
CA LEU A 400 1.94 -6.64 2.09
C LEU A 400 2.97 -5.63 2.59
N ALA A 401 4.07 -6.10 3.17
CA ALA A 401 5.14 -5.27 3.74
C ALA A 401 6.50 -5.70 3.15
N PRO A 402 7.51 -4.80 3.12
CA PRO A 402 8.84 -5.14 2.63
C PRO A 402 9.44 -6.26 3.50
N PRO A 403 10.31 -7.11 2.94
CA PRO A 403 10.86 -8.27 3.64
C PRO A 403 11.65 -7.89 4.91
N GLU A 404 12.17 -6.67 4.96
CA GLU A 404 12.91 -6.15 6.12
C GLU A 404 12.03 -5.68 7.28
N ALA A 405 10.73 -5.48 7.05
CA ALA A 405 9.80 -4.98 8.06
C ALA A 405 9.73 -5.91 9.27
N ARG A 406 9.60 -5.31 10.46
CA ARG A 406 9.58 -6.02 11.76
C ARG A 406 8.49 -7.10 11.78
N ILE A 407 7.34 -6.79 11.17
CA ILE A 407 6.16 -7.65 11.12
C ILE A 407 6.41 -8.89 10.27
N VAL A 408 7.10 -8.75 9.14
CA VAL A 408 7.44 -9.88 8.25
C VAL A 408 8.41 -10.82 8.97
N LYS A 409 9.48 -10.27 9.56
CA LYS A 409 10.45 -11.03 10.36
C LYS A 409 9.80 -11.73 11.55
N PHE A 410 8.86 -11.08 12.24
CA PHE A 410 8.08 -11.70 13.31
C PHE A 410 7.20 -12.84 12.78
N LYS A 411 6.46 -12.60 11.71
CA LYS A 411 5.50 -13.57 11.15
C LYS A 411 6.20 -14.83 10.64
N ILE A 412 7.33 -14.71 9.96
CA ILE A 412 8.14 -15.85 9.51
C ILE A 412 8.56 -16.71 10.71
N ARG A 413 9.09 -16.10 11.77
CA ARG A 413 9.50 -16.81 13.00
C ARG A 413 8.30 -17.47 13.69
N TYR A 414 7.19 -16.75 13.77
CA TYR A 414 5.95 -17.26 14.35
C TYR A 414 5.43 -18.51 13.61
N ASP A 415 5.40 -18.47 12.28
CA ASP A 415 4.93 -19.59 11.46
C ASP A 415 5.88 -20.80 11.56
N GLN A 416 7.19 -20.58 11.69
CA GLN A 416 8.17 -21.65 11.96
C GLN A 416 7.91 -22.33 13.32
N ALA A 417 7.74 -21.56 14.39
CA ALA A 417 7.48 -22.10 15.72
C ALA A 417 6.17 -22.90 15.79
N ILE A 418 5.12 -22.47 15.08
CA ILE A 418 3.85 -23.18 15.01
C ILE A 418 3.95 -24.48 14.21
N LYS A 419 4.65 -24.49 13.07
CA LYS A 419 4.84 -25.72 12.27
C LYS A 419 5.51 -26.82 13.08
N VAL A 420 6.55 -26.47 13.85
CA VAL A 420 7.24 -27.42 14.75
C VAL A 420 6.27 -28.01 15.77
N LYS A 421 5.42 -27.18 16.38
CA LYS A 421 4.42 -27.64 17.34
C LYS A 421 3.41 -28.62 16.72
N PHE A 422 2.88 -28.35 15.54
CA PHE A 422 1.94 -29.27 14.88
C PHE A 422 2.60 -30.59 14.50
N TYR A 423 3.86 -30.57 14.07
CA TYR A 423 4.61 -31.79 13.83
C TYR A 423 4.82 -32.61 15.12
N GLN A 424 5.08 -31.95 16.25
CA GLN A 424 5.24 -32.59 17.55
C GLN A 424 3.91 -33.20 18.04
N LEU A 425 2.82 -32.43 18.05
CA LEU A 425 1.51 -32.92 18.49
C LEU A 425 0.90 -33.98 17.56
N GLY A 426 1.14 -33.88 16.24
CA GLY A 426 0.64 -34.87 15.28
C GLY A 426 1.31 -36.23 15.45
N LYS A 427 2.59 -36.26 15.83
CA LYS A 427 3.33 -37.50 16.10
C LYS A 427 2.84 -38.25 17.34
N ASP A 428 2.32 -37.52 18.33
CA ASP A 428 1.76 -38.08 19.56
C ASP A 428 0.31 -38.57 19.40
N SER A 429 -0.37 -38.22 18.29
CA SER A 429 -1.73 -38.71 17.97
C SER A 429 -1.75 -40.00 17.12
N LEU A 430 -0.59 -40.41 16.61
CA LEU A 430 -0.40 -41.58 15.74
C LEU A 430 0.34 -42.74 16.43
N ASN A 431 0.75 -42.56 17.68
CA ASN A 431 1.27 -43.59 18.58
C ASN A 431 0.35 -43.71 19.79
#